data_AF-A0A2D5PP83-F1
#
_entry.id   AF-A0A2D5PP83-F1
#
_cell.length_a   1.000
_cell.length_b   1.000
_cell.length_c   1.000
_cell.angle_alpha   90.00
_cell.angle_beta   90.00
_cell.angle_gamma   90.00
#
_symmetry.space_group_name_H-M   'P 1'
#
loop_
_entity.id
_entity.type
_entity.pdbx_description
1 polymer ?
#
loop_
_entity_poly.entity_id
_entity_poly.type
_entity_poly.pdbx_seq_one_letter_code
_entity_poly.pdbx_strand_id
1 'polypeptide(L)'
;MNGIGISHDEWKTDRNLTWYSLRHFGITMRIMSGVNVVDLSKLAGTSIGHIENTYLKYREEQMKTSALKTFSINKQGLVEV
;
A
#
# COMPACT_ATOMS: atom_id res chain seq x y z
N MET A 1 8.71 -7.41 -20.12
CA MET A 1 9.22 -7.38 -18.73
C MET A 1 10.44 -8.28 -18.63
N ASN A 2 11.54 -7.93 -19.31
CA ASN A 2 12.73 -8.79 -19.34
C ASN A 2 13.60 -8.51 -18.11
N GLY A 3 14.17 -9.56 -17.50
CA GLY A 3 15.09 -9.41 -16.36
C GLY A 3 14.45 -9.45 -14.96
N ILE A 4 13.16 -9.75 -14.84
CA ILE A 4 12.45 -9.86 -13.54
C ILE A 4 12.27 -11.30 -13.03
N GLY A 5 12.94 -12.28 -13.67
CA GLY A 5 12.87 -13.69 -13.26
C GLY A 5 11.59 -14.43 -13.64
N ILE A 6 10.80 -13.89 -14.57
CA ILE A 6 9.55 -14.51 -15.07
C ILE A 6 9.70 -14.83 -16.57
N SER A 7 9.27 -16.02 -16.99
CA SER A 7 9.34 -16.44 -18.40
C SER A 7 8.41 -15.61 -19.29
N HIS A 8 8.74 -15.47 -20.58
CA HIS A 8 7.95 -14.66 -21.52
C HIS A 8 6.51 -15.12 -21.61
N ASP A 9 6.30 -16.43 -21.69
CA ASP A 9 4.97 -17.04 -21.78
C ASP A 9 4.16 -16.76 -20.51
N GLU A 10 4.78 -16.85 -19.34
CA GLU A 10 4.11 -16.69 -18.05
C GLU A 10 3.72 -15.23 -17.75
N TRP A 11 4.51 -14.23 -18.18
CA TRP A 11 4.13 -12.83 -17.99
C TRP A 11 3.26 -12.28 -19.13
N LYS A 12 3.42 -12.74 -20.38
CA LYS A 12 2.69 -12.17 -21.52
C LYS A 12 1.43 -12.97 -21.88
N THR A 13 1.50 -14.30 -21.83
CA THR A 13 0.44 -15.18 -22.32
C THR A 13 -0.49 -15.59 -21.19
N ASP A 14 0.05 -16.02 -20.05
CA ASP A 14 -0.77 -16.55 -18.95
C ASP A 14 -1.38 -15.45 -18.08
N ARG A 15 -0.55 -14.48 -17.69
CA ARG A 15 -0.95 -13.45 -16.71
C ARG A 15 -1.15 -12.06 -17.30
N ASN A 16 -0.77 -11.85 -18.56
CA ASN A 16 -0.83 -10.57 -19.27
C ASN A 16 -0.35 -9.38 -18.40
N LEU A 17 0.78 -9.59 -17.71
CA LEU A 17 1.41 -8.63 -16.83
C LEU A 17 1.94 -7.45 -17.63
N THR A 18 1.78 -6.27 -17.05
CA THR A 18 2.32 -5.03 -17.61
C THR A 18 3.23 -4.36 -16.58
N TRP A 19 4.04 -3.40 -17.02
CA TRP A 19 4.80 -2.55 -16.09
C TRP A 19 3.88 -1.79 -15.11
N TYR A 20 2.65 -1.51 -15.51
CA TYR A 20 1.63 -0.91 -14.65
C TYR A 20 1.16 -1.88 -13.56
N SER A 21 1.12 -3.19 -13.84
CA SER A 21 0.86 -4.23 -12.83
C SER A 21 1.90 -4.20 -11.70
N LEU A 22 3.18 -3.98 -12.03
CA LEU A 22 4.23 -3.85 -11.01
C LEU A 22 4.09 -2.59 -10.16
N ARG A 23 3.58 -1.49 -10.74
CA ARG A 23 3.25 -0.27 -9.99
C ARG A 23 2.16 -0.55 -8.96
N HIS A 24 1.10 -1.28 -9.34
CA HIS A 24 0.06 -1.70 -8.40
C HIS A 24 0.60 -2.57 -7.26
N PHE A 25 1.50 -3.50 -7.59
CA PHE A 25 2.15 -4.35 -6.60
C PHE A 25 3.02 -3.53 -5.62
N GLY A 26 3.83 -2.61 -6.12
CA GLY A 26 4.68 -1.75 -5.29
C GLY A 26 3.89 -0.86 -4.34
N ILE A 27 2.81 -0.25 -4.82
CA ILE A 27 1.89 0.56 -3.99
C ILE A 27 1.28 -0.30 -2.89
N THR A 28 0.80 -1.49 -3.24
CA THR A 28 0.23 -2.44 -2.27
C THR A 28 1.23 -2.78 -1.17
N MET A 29 2.46 -3.14 -1.53
CA MET A 29 3.52 -3.50 -0.57
C MET A 29 3.89 -2.36 0.38
N ARG A 30 3.92 -1.11 -0.11
CA ARG A 30 4.17 0.08 0.75
C ARG A 30 3.03 0.32 1.73
N ILE A 31 1.78 0.10 1.33
CA ILE A 31 0.62 0.14 2.24
C ILE A 31 0.73 -0.97 3.29
N MET A 32 1.17 -2.18 2.91
CA MET A 32 1.39 -3.28 3.88
C MET A 32 2.46 -2.93 4.91
N SER A 33 3.50 -2.24 4.47
CA SER A 33 4.59 -1.77 5.32
C SER A 33 4.18 -0.61 6.26
N GLY A 34 2.92 -0.15 6.20
CA GLY A 34 2.40 0.92 7.07
C GLY A 34 2.87 2.32 6.67
N VAL A 35 3.33 2.51 5.43
CA VAL A 35 3.73 3.84 4.92
C VAL A 35 2.49 4.74 4.83
N ASN A 36 2.66 6.02 5.17
CA ASN A 36 1.60 7.01 5.08
C ASN A 36 1.08 7.13 3.62
N VAL A 37 -0.24 7.08 3.45
CA VAL A 37 -0.90 7.15 2.14
C VAL A 37 -0.62 8.46 1.41
N VAL A 38 -0.40 9.57 2.14
CA VAL A 38 -0.05 10.88 1.58
C VAL A 38 1.36 10.87 0.98
N ASP A 39 2.32 10.24 1.66
CA ASP A 39 3.69 10.13 1.13
C ASP A 39 3.71 9.16 -0.06
N LEU A 40 2.92 8.10 0.02
CA LEU A 40 2.75 7.16 -1.08
C LEU A 40 2.08 7.79 -2.30
N SER A 41 1.11 8.70 -2.11
CA SER A 41 0.45 9.41 -3.20
C SER A 41 1.42 10.34 -3.93
N LYS A 42 2.30 11.03 -3.18
CA LYS A 42 3.39 11.84 -3.74
C LYS A 42 4.41 10.99 -4.49
N LEU A 43 4.83 9.86 -3.91
CA LEU A 43 5.82 8.96 -4.50
C LEU A 43 5.30 8.26 -5.77
N ALA A 44 4.04 7.83 -5.75
CA ALA A 44 3.40 7.25 -6.92
C ALA A 44 3.01 8.33 -7.96
N GLY A 45 2.82 9.58 -7.56
CA GLY A 45 2.28 10.62 -8.45
C GLY A 45 0.83 10.33 -8.85
N THR A 46 0.01 9.93 -7.87
CA THR A 46 -1.43 9.69 -8.06
C THR A 46 -2.22 10.30 -6.90
N SER A 47 -3.54 10.45 -7.07
CA SER A 47 -4.38 10.99 -6.01
C SER A 47 -4.60 9.96 -4.89
N ILE A 48 -4.75 10.47 -3.66
CA ILE A 48 -5.08 9.65 -2.48
C ILE A 48 -6.38 8.88 -2.73
N GLY A 49 -7.39 9.53 -3.31
CA GLY A 49 -8.66 8.87 -3.64
C GLY A 49 -8.52 7.72 -4.64
N HIS A 50 -7.53 7.77 -5.54
CA HIS A 50 -7.24 6.63 -6.42
C HIS A 50 -6.60 5.48 -5.63
N ILE A 51 -5.72 5.77 -4.68
CA ILE A 51 -5.12 4.76 -3.80
C ILE A 51 -6.19 4.14 -2.87
N GLU A 52 -7.08 4.95 -2.33
CA GLU A 52 -8.18 4.49 -1.47
C GLU A 52 -9.09 3.50 -2.19
N ASN A 53 -9.59 3.91 -3.36
CA ASN A 53 -10.53 3.08 -4.12
C ASN A 53 -9.92 1.77 -4.61
N THR A 54 -8.63 1.77 -4.96
CA THR A 54 -7.97 0.61 -5.55
C THR A 54 -7.37 -0.35 -4.51
N TYR A 55 -6.88 0.15 -3.38
CA TYR A 55 -6.09 -0.69 -2.45
C TYR A 55 -6.60 -0.73 -1.01
N LEU A 56 -7.36 0.27 -0.56
CA LEU A 56 -7.87 0.31 0.82
C LEU A 56 -9.22 -0.41 0.99
N LYS A 57 -10.00 -0.61 -0.08
CA LYS A 57 -11.32 -1.28 -0.02
C LYS A 57 -11.30 -2.71 0.57
N TYR A 58 -10.17 -3.42 0.48
CA TYR A 58 -10.07 -4.83 0.88
C TYR A 58 -9.38 -5.04 2.24
N ARG A 59 -9.11 -3.98 3.01
CA ARG A 59 -8.27 -4.06 4.21
C ARG A 59 -8.95 -3.60 5.49
N GLU A 60 -10.17 -4.09 5.72
CA GLU A 60 -10.86 -3.93 7.01
C GLU A 60 -9.99 -4.32 8.21
N GLU A 61 -9.14 -5.34 8.06
CA GLU A 61 -8.30 -5.85 9.13
C GLU A 61 -7.22 -4.82 9.55
N GLN A 62 -6.56 -4.19 8.58
CA GLN A 62 -5.58 -3.11 8.84
C GLN A 62 -6.27 -1.86 9.40
N MET A 63 -7.50 -1.57 8.96
CA MET A 63 -8.33 -0.51 9.54
C MET A 63 -8.67 -0.81 11.01
N LYS A 64 -9.07 -2.04 11.33
CA LYS A 64 -9.36 -2.48 12.70
C LYS A 64 -8.11 -2.37 13.58
N THR A 65 -6.96 -2.86 13.13
CA THR A 65 -5.70 -2.72 13.88
C THR A 65 -5.31 -1.26 14.09
N SER A 66 -5.50 -0.41 13.09
CA SER A 66 -5.20 1.02 13.22
C SER A 66 -6.17 1.74 14.15
N ALA A 67 -7.46 1.38 14.14
CA ALA A 67 -8.47 1.93 15.04
C ALA A 67 -8.27 1.50 16.50
N LEU A 68 -7.70 0.30 16.71
CA LEU A 68 -7.34 -0.21 18.04
C LEU A 68 -6.02 0.37 18.58
N LYS A 69 -5.29 1.17 17.79
CA LYS A 69 -4.12 1.90 18.32
C LYS A 69 -4.59 3.00 19.27
N THR A 70 -4.49 2.72 20.56
CA THR A 70 -4.74 3.67 21.63
C THR A 70 -3.45 4.43 21.95
N PHE A 71 -3.58 5.71 22.32
CA PHE A 71 -2.49 6.50 22.85
C PHE A 71 -2.63 6.60 24.38
N SER A 72 -1.52 6.53 25.11
CA SER A 72 -1.53 6.74 26.56
C SER A 72 -1.07 8.17 26.87
N ILE A 73 -1.80 8.87 27.74
CA ILE A 73 -1.49 10.24 28.14
C ILE A 73 -0.88 10.19 29.53
N ASN A 74 0.30 10.77 29.72
CA ASN A 74 0.89 10.88 31.04
C ASN A 74 0.21 11.96 31.89
N LYS A 75 0.53 12.01 33.20
CA LYS A 75 -0.06 12.99 34.15
C LYS A 75 0.14 14.45 33.74
N GLN A 76 1.06 14.72 32.82
CA GLN A 76 1.40 16.03 32.29
C GLN A 76 0.69 16.35 30.97
N GLY A 77 -0.18 15.46 30.47
CA GLY A 77 -0.94 15.67 29.24
C GLY A 77 -0.17 15.36 27.94
N LEU A 78 1.02 14.76 28.04
CA LEU A 78 1.82 14.37 26.88
C LEU A 78 1.51 12.93 26.46
N VAL A 79 1.46 12.71 25.16
CA VAL A 79 1.28 11.37 24.57
C VAL A 79 2.57 10.57 24.70
N GLU A 80 2.52 9.44 25.41
CA GLU A 80 3.60 8.45 25.44
C GLU A 80 3.34 7.43 24.34
N VAL A 81 4.35 7.22 23.48
CA VAL A 81 4.33 6.36 22.29
C VAL A 81 4.82 4.97 22.63
#